data_AF-A0A3M2A5E9-F1
#
_entry.id   AF-A0A3M2A5E9-F1
#
_cell.length_a   1.000
_cell.length_b   1.000
_cell.length_c   1.000
_cell.angle_alpha   90.00
_cell.angle_beta   90.00
_cell.angle_gamma   90.00
#
_symmetry.space_group_name_H-M   'P 1'
#
loop_
_entity.id
_entity.type
_entity.pdbx_description
1 polymer ?
#
loop_
_entity_poly.entity_id
_entity_poly.type
_entity_poly.pdbx_seq_one_letter_code
_entity_poly.pdbx_strand_id
1 'polypeptide(L)'
;WAFHHSAGPPKSSSRAIYQANINRGLGGMAYHFLAYCYRSGSRIYRKLRLARNPLQWGAHVKGQNEKWIGYCWVGTYHDHVPDDELLAAQAEMLRITRRITHEWLGTDVTPAKAHNEILGLNYTQCPDGGLWFRDRFIPLLEGNGKGVEPPADGEDDYIRGWNDALAQVVAMLSRELEKLRRE
;
A
#
# COMPACT_ATOMS: atom_id res chain seq x y z
N TRP A 1 6.49 -2.47 -7.64
CA TRP A 1 5.99 -2.15 -6.28
C TRP A 1 7.11 -2.20 -5.27
N ALA A 2 7.24 -1.15 -4.45
CA ALA A 2 8.10 -1.14 -3.27
C ALA A 2 7.22 -1.20 -2.01
N PHE A 3 7.40 -2.24 -1.18
CA PHE A 3 6.62 -2.44 0.04
C PHE A 3 7.30 -1.86 1.26
N HIS A 4 6.49 -1.14 2.03
CA HIS A 4 6.92 -0.44 3.23
C HIS A 4 5.96 -0.73 4.38
N HIS A 5 6.48 -0.58 5.60
CA HIS A 5 5.66 -0.30 6.78
C HIS A 5 5.77 1.20 7.10
N SER A 6 4.85 1.75 7.89
CA SER A 6 4.97 3.14 8.34
C SER A 6 5.94 3.29 9.52
N ALA A 7 6.42 2.17 10.10
CA ALA A 7 7.25 2.11 11.31
C ALA A 7 6.62 2.86 12.50
N GLY A 8 5.29 2.87 12.57
CA GLY A 8 4.51 3.55 13.60
C GLY A 8 3.31 2.71 14.04
N PRO A 9 2.42 3.23 14.89
CA PRO A 9 1.23 2.50 15.32
C PRO A 9 0.34 2.03 14.15
N PRO A 10 -0.29 0.83 14.21
CA PRO A 10 -1.18 0.29 13.17
C PRO A 10 -2.40 1.16 12.81
N LYS A 11 -2.70 2.16 13.65
CA LYS A 11 -3.83 3.09 13.51
C LYS A 11 -3.38 4.53 13.23
N SER A 12 -2.11 4.75 12.88
CA SER A 12 -1.60 6.09 12.57
C SER A 12 -2.38 6.74 11.43
N SER A 13 -2.98 7.90 11.69
CA SER A 13 -3.71 8.63 10.66
C SER A 13 -2.78 9.02 9.50
N SER A 14 -3.33 9.11 8.29
CA SER A 14 -2.56 9.56 7.11
C SER A 14 -1.98 10.96 7.31
N ARG A 15 -2.64 11.81 8.10
CA ARG A 15 -2.14 13.15 8.47
C ARG A 15 -0.89 13.05 9.33
N ALA A 16 -0.87 12.13 10.30
CA ALA A 16 0.32 11.90 11.13
C ALA A 16 1.49 11.39 10.28
N ILE A 17 1.24 10.45 9.36
CA ILE A 17 2.27 9.92 8.43
C ILE A 17 2.76 11.03 7.50
N TYR A 18 1.86 11.87 6.97
CA TYR A 18 2.21 13.03 6.16
C TYR A 18 3.14 13.97 6.93
N GLN A 19 2.75 14.36 8.15
CA GLN A 19 3.54 15.27 8.97
C GLN A 19 4.92 14.69 9.31
N ALA A 20 5.00 13.39 9.60
CA ALA A 20 6.28 12.71 9.83
C ALA A 20 7.18 12.78 8.59
N ASN A 21 6.64 12.68 7.38
CA ASN A 21 7.39 12.83 6.14
C ASN A 21 7.87 14.28 5.92
N ILE A 22 7.00 15.28 6.18
CA ILE A 22 7.40 16.70 6.14
C ILE A 22 8.52 16.98 7.12
N ASN A 23 8.43 16.48 8.35
CA ASN A 23 9.46 16.67 9.38
C ASN A 23 10.81 16.03 9.00
N ARG A 24 10.81 15.05 8.08
CA ARG A 24 12.02 14.44 7.50
C ARG A 24 12.55 15.20 6.28
N GLY A 25 11.97 16.36 5.95
CA GLY A 25 12.34 17.18 4.80
C GLY A 25 11.75 16.70 3.47
N LEU A 26 10.77 15.80 3.48
CA LEU A 26 10.12 15.34 2.25
C LEU A 26 9.04 16.34 1.82
N GLY A 27 8.84 16.51 0.51
CA GLY A 27 7.84 17.43 -0.06
C GLY A 27 6.38 16.95 0.05
N GLY A 28 6.07 16.00 0.94
CA GLY A 28 4.71 15.48 1.13
C GLY A 28 4.67 14.02 1.55
N MET A 29 3.56 13.33 1.24
CA MET A 29 3.45 11.89 1.49
C MET A 29 4.49 11.12 0.70
N ALA A 30 5.30 10.28 1.33
CA ALA A 30 6.33 9.49 0.66
C ALA A 30 5.76 8.42 -0.27
N TYR A 31 4.66 7.77 0.13
CA TYR A 31 4.08 6.59 -0.52
C TYR A 31 2.87 6.94 -1.40
N HIS A 32 2.59 6.12 -2.42
CA HIS A 32 1.41 6.27 -3.28
C HIS A 32 0.16 5.71 -2.61
N PHE A 33 0.29 4.55 -1.97
CA PHE A 33 -0.82 3.90 -1.27
C PHE A 33 -0.51 3.72 0.21
N LEU A 34 -1.51 3.99 1.05
CA LEU A 34 -1.53 3.59 2.46
C LEU A 34 -2.57 2.49 2.65
N ALA A 35 -2.13 1.34 3.15
CA ALA A 35 -2.96 0.20 3.45
C ALA A 35 -3.07 0.04 4.97
N TYR A 36 -4.26 0.30 5.48
CA TYR A 36 -4.62 0.02 6.86
C TYR A 36 -5.14 -1.40 6.90
N CYS A 37 -4.36 -2.33 7.47
CA CYS A 37 -4.77 -3.70 7.63
C CYS A 37 -4.28 -4.20 8.99
N TYR A 38 -5.17 -4.22 9.98
CA TYR A 38 -4.83 -4.58 11.36
C TYR A 38 -5.94 -5.38 12.04
N ARG A 39 -5.55 -6.22 12.98
CA ARG A 39 -6.47 -6.97 13.84
C ARG A 39 -6.87 -6.14 15.06
N SER A 40 -8.13 -6.21 15.46
CA SER A 40 -8.64 -5.64 16.71
C SER A 40 -9.70 -6.59 17.28
N GLY A 41 -9.30 -7.37 18.29
CA GLY A 41 -10.08 -8.52 18.75
C GLY A 41 -10.15 -9.61 17.68
N SER A 42 -11.34 -10.16 17.44
CA SER A 42 -11.57 -11.16 16.38
C SER A 42 -11.69 -10.57 14.97
N ARG A 43 -11.72 -9.24 14.83
CA ARG A 43 -11.98 -8.57 13.54
C ARG A 43 -10.70 -8.08 12.86
N ILE A 44 -10.67 -8.19 11.53
CA ILE A 44 -9.65 -7.59 10.67
C ILE A 44 -10.23 -6.32 10.05
N TYR A 45 -9.63 -5.17 10.38
CA TYR A 45 -9.96 -3.89 9.78
C TYR A 45 -9.13 -3.66 8.54
N ARG A 46 -9.77 -3.20 7.46
CA ARG A 46 -9.16 -3.00 6.14
C ARG A 46 -9.57 -1.63 5.59
N LYS A 47 -8.61 -0.83 5.14
CA LYS A 47 -8.87 0.41 4.41
C LYS A 47 -7.69 0.73 3.50
N LEU A 48 -7.96 1.03 2.23
CA LEU A 48 -6.96 1.52 1.29
C LEU A 48 -7.13 3.03 1.11
N ARG A 49 -6.03 3.77 1.03
CA ARG A 49 -6.03 5.19 0.68
C ARG A 49 -5.00 5.47 -0.41
N LEU A 50 -5.46 6.14 -1.47
CA LEU A 50 -4.57 6.81 -2.41
C LEU A 50 -4.01 8.07 -1.72
N ALA A 51 -2.70 8.10 -1.50
CA ALA A 51 -2.04 9.12 -0.68
C ALA A 51 -1.11 10.04 -1.50
N ARG A 52 -0.65 9.58 -2.66
CA ARG A 52 0.02 10.37 -3.70
C ARG A 52 -0.42 9.81 -5.06
N ASN A 53 -0.46 10.64 -6.10
CA ASN A 53 -0.72 10.23 -7.48
C ASN A 53 0.40 9.29 -7.99
N PRO A 54 0.12 8.03 -8.38
CA PRO A 54 1.06 7.10 -9.01
C PRO A 54 1.86 7.61 -10.22
N LEU A 55 1.40 8.66 -10.91
CA LEU A 55 2.15 9.30 -12.00
C LEU A 55 3.22 10.29 -11.50
N GLN A 56 3.18 10.66 -10.22
CA GLN A 56 4.17 11.53 -9.60
C GLN A 56 5.17 10.72 -8.78
N TRP A 57 6.44 11.10 -8.82
CA TRP A 57 7.45 10.41 -8.01
C TRP A 57 7.14 10.51 -6.53
N GLY A 58 7.21 9.38 -5.83
CA GLY A 58 7.21 9.33 -4.38
C GLY A 58 8.56 9.71 -3.77
N ALA A 59 8.68 9.53 -2.45
CA ALA A 59 9.91 9.72 -1.69
C ALA A 59 10.13 8.56 -0.71
N HIS A 60 9.97 7.34 -1.19
CA HIS A 60 9.91 6.13 -0.37
C HIS A 60 11.11 5.19 -0.56
N VAL A 61 11.84 5.23 -1.68
CA VAL A 61 13.10 4.50 -1.90
C VAL A 61 14.18 5.45 -2.43
N LYS A 62 15.24 5.69 -1.65
CA LYS A 62 16.33 6.59 -2.04
C LYS A 62 16.97 6.14 -3.37
N GLY A 63 17.02 7.04 -4.35
CA GLY A 63 17.65 6.81 -5.66
C GLY A 63 16.90 5.85 -6.60
N GLN A 64 15.65 5.48 -6.27
CA GLN A 64 14.85 4.58 -7.10
C GLN A 64 13.36 4.99 -7.17
N ASN A 65 12.97 6.16 -6.64
CA ASN A 65 11.56 6.57 -6.52
C ASN A 65 10.81 6.57 -7.85
N GLU A 66 11.50 6.82 -8.96
CA GLU A 66 10.97 6.85 -10.32
C GLU A 66 10.63 5.46 -10.88
N LYS A 67 11.15 4.38 -10.28
CA LYS A 67 10.98 3.00 -10.75
C LYS A 67 9.91 2.23 -10.01
N TRP A 68 9.43 2.74 -8.87
CA TRP A 68 8.62 1.97 -7.95
C TRP A 68 7.37 2.73 -7.51
N ILE A 69 6.23 2.05 -7.55
CA ILE A 69 5.05 2.47 -6.80
C ILE A 69 5.21 2.00 -5.34
N GLY A 70 5.39 2.97 -4.44
CA GLY A 70 5.39 2.75 -2.99
C GLY A 70 4.02 2.40 -2.41
N TYR A 71 3.94 1.23 -1.77
CA TYR A 71 2.79 0.73 -1.03
C TYR A 71 3.19 0.56 0.43
N CYS A 72 2.51 1.27 1.33
CA CYS A 72 2.85 1.28 2.75
C CYS A 72 1.73 0.66 3.57
N TRP A 73 2.02 -0.43 4.28
CA TRP A 73 1.18 -0.88 5.37
C TRP A 73 1.33 0.07 6.56
N VAL A 74 0.20 0.54 7.08
CA VAL A 74 0.20 1.40 8.26
C VAL A 74 0.36 0.52 9.48
N GLY A 75 1.48 0.71 10.19
CA GLY A 75 1.87 -0.12 11.31
C GLY A 75 3.36 -0.40 11.36
N THR A 76 3.71 -1.30 12.27
CA THR A 76 4.98 -2.02 12.35
C THR A 76 4.66 -3.49 12.60
N TYR A 77 5.45 -4.37 12.02
CA TYR A 77 5.39 -5.83 12.17
C TYR A 77 6.69 -6.36 12.78
N HIS A 78 7.51 -5.48 13.37
CA HIS A 78 8.79 -5.82 13.97
C HIS A 78 8.64 -6.83 15.10
N ASP A 79 7.68 -6.59 15.99
CA ASP A 79 7.47 -7.42 17.19
C ASP A 79 6.36 -8.47 16.99
N HIS A 80 5.59 -8.37 15.92
CA HIS A 80 4.41 -9.19 15.67
C HIS A 80 4.27 -9.47 14.18
N VAL A 81 4.64 -10.68 13.77
CA VAL A 81 4.40 -11.14 12.40
C VAL A 81 2.88 -11.31 12.21
N PRO A 82 2.30 -10.82 11.10
CA PRO A 82 0.89 -11.07 10.79
C PRO A 82 0.56 -12.57 10.79
N ASP A 83 -0.61 -12.90 11.34
CA ASP A 83 -1.20 -14.23 11.16
C ASP A 83 -1.65 -14.45 9.71
N ASP A 84 -1.95 -15.71 9.35
CA ASP A 84 -2.26 -16.07 7.96
C ASP A 84 -3.52 -15.36 7.42
N GLU A 85 -4.53 -15.14 8.26
CA GLU A 85 -5.73 -14.40 7.86
C GLU A 85 -5.41 -12.95 7.55
N LEU A 86 -4.58 -12.29 8.37
CA LEU A 86 -4.15 -10.92 8.15
C LEU A 86 -3.28 -10.80 6.90
N LEU A 87 -2.38 -11.76 6.66
CA LEU A 87 -1.59 -11.82 5.43
C LEU A 87 -2.47 -12.02 4.19
N ALA A 88 -3.47 -12.91 4.26
CA ALA A 88 -4.41 -13.14 3.16
C ALA A 88 -5.20 -11.86 2.84
N ALA A 89 -5.68 -11.16 3.87
CA ALA A 89 -6.37 -9.88 3.71
C ALA A 89 -5.47 -8.80 3.09
N GLN A 90 -4.20 -8.72 3.49
CA GLN A 90 -3.23 -7.80 2.88
C GLN A 90 -2.96 -8.17 1.41
N ALA A 91 -2.85 -9.46 1.10
CA ALA A 91 -2.58 -9.93 -0.26
C ALA A 91 -3.75 -9.63 -1.20
N GLU A 92 -4.98 -9.83 -0.73
CA GLU A 92 -6.21 -9.45 -1.42
C GLU A 92 -6.24 -7.94 -1.71
N MET A 93 -5.99 -7.09 -0.70
CA MET A 93 -5.93 -5.63 -0.90
C MET A 93 -4.90 -5.23 -1.96
N LEU A 94 -3.73 -5.89 -1.98
CA LEU A 94 -2.70 -5.63 -2.97
C LEU A 94 -3.10 -6.09 -4.37
N ARG A 95 -3.73 -7.26 -4.54
CA ARG A 95 -4.22 -7.73 -5.85
C ARG A 95 -5.17 -6.73 -6.48
N ILE A 96 -6.11 -6.21 -5.70
CA ILE A 96 -7.07 -5.21 -6.18
C ILE A 96 -6.34 -3.91 -6.51
N THR A 97 -5.42 -3.45 -5.64
CA THR A 97 -4.63 -2.24 -5.90
C THR A 97 -3.82 -2.35 -7.20
N ARG A 98 -3.23 -3.52 -7.46
CA ARG A 98 -2.50 -3.83 -8.70
C ARG A 98 -3.39 -3.78 -9.91
N ARG A 99 -4.58 -4.41 -9.85
CA ARG A 99 -5.55 -4.39 -10.94
C ARG A 99 -5.96 -2.97 -11.30
N ILE A 100 -6.34 -2.15 -10.32
CA ILE A 100 -6.72 -0.74 -10.54
C ILE A 100 -5.55 0.04 -11.15
N THR A 101 -4.34 -0.18 -10.65
CA THR A 101 -3.14 0.50 -11.15
C THR A 101 -2.80 0.06 -12.58
N HIS A 102 -3.00 -1.21 -12.93
CA HIS A 102 -2.83 -1.72 -14.28
C HIS A 102 -3.87 -1.11 -15.23
N GLU A 103 -5.16 -1.14 -14.85
CA GLU A 103 -6.25 -0.53 -15.62
C GLU A 103 -5.99 0.97 -15.84
N TRP A 104 -5.37 1.65 -14.87
CA TRP A 104 -5.07 3.07 -14.98
C TRP A 104 -3.79 3.38 -15.77
N LEU A 105 -2.68 2.71 -15.48
CA LEU A 105 -1.38 3.02 -16.07
C LEU A 105 -1.11 2.26 -17.38
N GLY A 106 -1.98 1.31 -17.75
CA GLY A 106 -1.81 0.44 -18.91
C GLY A 106 -0.55 -0.41 -18.84
N THR A 107 0.00 -0.64 -17.64
CA THR A 107 1.26 -1.36 -17.44
C THR A 107 1.18 -2.32 -16.26
N ASP A 108 1.78 -3.49 -16.45
CA ASP A 108 2.06 -4.41 -15.36
C ASP A 108 3.20 -3.87 -14.52
N VAL A 109 2.86 -3.26 -13.39
CA VAL A 109 3.85 -2.85 -12.40
C VAL A 109 4.40 -4.11 -11.72
N THR A 110 5.39 -4.71 -12.35
CA THR A 110 6.20 -5.82 -11.85
C THR A 110 7.66 -5.39 -11.84
N PRO A 111 8.47 -5.76 -10.83
CA PRO A 111 8.21 -6.73 -9.76
C PRO A 111 7.64 -6.15 -8.44
N ALA A 112 7.27 -7.02 -7.50
CA ALA A 112 7.05 -6.68 -6.08
C ALA A 112 8.32 -6.90 -5.27
N LYS A 113 8.79 -5.88 -4.56
CA LYS A 113 9.94 -5.98 -3.66
C LYS A 113 9.70 -5.24 -2.36
N ALA A 114 10.08 -5.84 -1.24
CA ALA A 114 10.22 -5.14 0.03
C ALA A 114 11.35 -4.10 -0.07
N HIS A 115 11.23 -3.03 0.73
CA HIS A 115 12.19 -1.93 0.70
C HIS A 115 13.64 -2.38 0.96
N ASN A 116 13.84 -3.34 1.86
CA ASN A 116 15.13 -3.95 2.15
C ASN A 116 15.69 -4.81 1.01
N GLU A 117 14.86 -5.33 0.11
CA GLU A 117 15.33 -6.06 -1.08
C GLU A 117 15.82 -5.11 -2.17
N ILE A 118 15.35 -3.86 -2.15
CA ILE A 118 15.75 -2.84 -3.12
C ILE A 118 17.06 -2.16 -2.71
N LEU A 119 17.22 -1.85 -1.42
CA LEU A 119 18.40 -1.12 -0.91
C LEU A 119 19.37 -1.97 -0.08
N GLY A 120 18.99 -3.19 0.30
CA GLY A 120 19.75 -4.07 1.18
C GLY A 120 19.39 -3.89 2.66
N LEU A 121 19.54 -4.97 3.43
CA LEU A 121 19.27 -5.01 4.87
C LEU A 121 20.16 -4.07 5.70
N ASN A 122 21.38 -3.79 5.24
CA ASN A 122 22.29 -2.84 5.88
C ASN A 122 21.78 -1.39 5.81
N TYR A 123 20.84 -1.10 4.89
CA TYR A 123 20.27 0.23 4.73
C TYR A 123 18.90 0.37 5.42
N THR A 124 18.07 -0.67 5.33
CA THR A 124 16.73 -0.63 5.94
C THR A 124 16.27 -2.03 6.29
N GLN A 125 15.57 -2.15 7.42
CA GLN A 125 14.86 -3.38 7.77
C GLN A 125 13.44 -3.40 7.22
N CYS A 126 12.96 -2.32 6.60
CA CYS A 126 11.58 -2.19 6.13
C CYS A 126 11.20 -3.24 5.06
N PRO A 127 10.01 -3.88 5.12
CA PRO A 127 8.93 -3.73 6.09
C PRO A 127 8.99 -4.78 7.23
N ASP A 128 10.15 -4.96 7.87
CA ASP A 128 10.47 -5.86 8.99
C ASP A 128 11.26 -7.14 8.63
N GLY A 129 12.53 -6.96 8.24
CA GLY A 129 13.53 -8.03 8.06
C GLY A 129 13.34 -8.89 6.81
N GLY A 130 12.17 -8.82 6.15
CA GLY A 130 11.90 -9.41 4.85
C GLY A 130 11.55 -10.91 4.84
N LEU A 131 11.77 -11.64 5.94
CA LEU A 131 11.55 -13.09 5.99
C LEU A 131 10.07 -13.45 5.82
N TRP A 132 9.16 -12.91 6.64
CA TRP A 132 7.72 -13.19 6.48
C TRP A 132 7.16 -12.66 5.16
N PHE A 133 7.70 -11.54 4.68
CA PHE A 133 7.26 -10.94 3.41
C PHE A 133 7.58 -11.88 2.24
N ARG A 134 8.80 -12.40 2.17
CA ARG A 134 9.22 -13.34 1.12
C ARG A 134 8.60 -14.72 1.28
N ASP A 135 8.58 -15.26 2.49
CA ASP A 135 8.27 -16.67 2.71
C ASP A 135 6.76 -16.93 2.86
N ARG A 136 5.98 -15.91 3.20
CA ARG A 136 4.54 -16.04 3.46
C ARG A 136 3.71 -15.10 2.58
N PHE A 137 4.04 -13.82 2.54
CA PHE A 137 3.22 -12.84 1.81
C PHE A 137 3.32 -12.97 0.29
N ILE A 138 4.53 -13.06 -0.27
CA ILE A 138 4.72 -13.20 -1.72
C ILE A 138 4.06 -14.49 -2.27
N PRO A 139 4.23 -15.67 -1.65
CA PRO A 139 3.50 -16.87 -2.06
C PRO A 139 1.98 -16.70 -1.99
N LEU A 140 1.46 -16.01 -0.97
CA LEU A 140 0.03 -15.71 -0.87
C LEU A 140 -0.44 -14.73 -1.95
N LEU A 141 0.42 -13.85 -2.45
CA LEU A 141 0.11 -12.90 -3.51
C LEU A 141 0.16 -13.55 -4.90
N GLU A 142 1.18 -14.39 -5.14
CA GLU A 142 1.50 -15.02 -6.43
C GLU A 142 0.79 -16.35 -6.64
N GLY A 143 0.45 -17.06 -5.56
CA GLY A 143 -0.37 -18.26 -5.64
C GLY A 143 -1.74 -17.95 -6.21
N ASN A 144 -2.29 -18.90 -6.97
CA ASN A 144 -3.68 -18.99 -7.41
C ASN A 144 -4.64 -19.13 -6.21
N GLY A 145 -4.50 -18.30 -5.19
CA GLY A 145 -5.44 -18.18 -4.10
C GLY A 145 -6.78 -17.96 -4.76
N LYS A 146 -7.64 -19.00 -4.71
CA LYS A 146 -9.09 -18.86 -4.84
C LYS A 146 -9.41 -17.54 -4.18
N GLY A 147 -9.90 -16.58 -4.96
CA GLY A 147 -10.25 -15.27 -4.44
C GLY A 147 -10.94 -15.51 -3.12
N VAL A 148 -10.30 -15.09 -2.02
CA VAL A 148 -10.94 -15.17 -0.72
C VAL A 148 -12.13 -14.26 -0.91
N GLU A 149 -13.33 -14.86 -1.04
CA GLU A 149 -14.53 -14.05 -1.13
C GLU A 149 -14.51 -13.13 0.10
N PRO A 150 -14.76 -11.82 -0.09
CA PRO A 150 -14.83 -10.92 1.04
C PRO A 150 -15.79 -11.52 2.08
N PRO A 151 -15.48 -11.44 3.39
CA PRO A 151 -16.34 -12.02 4.42
C PRO A 151 -17.78 -11.54 4.22
N ALA A 152 -18.72 -12.49 4.17
CA ALA A 152 -20.14 -12.24 3.90
C ALA A 152 -20.82 -11.34 4.97
N ASP A 153 -20.13 -11.00 6.06
CA ASP A 153 -20.65 -10.30 7.23
C ASP A 153 -20.02 -8.91 7.46
N GLY A 154 -19.34 -8.33 6.47
CA GLY A 154 -18.60 -7.07 6.65
C GLY A 154 -18.63 -6.07 5.49
N GLU A 155 -19.64 -6.12 4.62
CA GLU A 155 -19.78 -5.29 3.41
C GLU A 155 -19.57 -3.78 3.65
N ASP A 156 -19.84 -3.26 4.84
CA ASP A 156 -19.92 -1.82 5.04
C ASP A 156 -18.57 -1.08 5.05
N ASP A 157 -17.54 -1.56 5.75
CA ASP A 157 -16.27 -0.83 5.84
C ASP A 157 -15.34 -1.13 4.66
N TYR A 158 -15.41 -2.38 4.14
CA TYR A 158 -14.65 -2.80 2.96
C TYR A 158 -15.11 -2.02 1.73
N ILE A 159 -16.39 -2.09 1.37
CA ILE A 159 -16.92 -1.44 0.16
C ILE A 159 -16.82 0.07 0.27
N ARG A 160 -17.02 0.69 1.45
CA ARG A 160 -16.86 2.14 1.62
C ARG A 160 -15.42 2.60 1.46
N GLY A 161 -14.44 1.92 2.07
CA GLY A 161 -13.02 2.27 1.91
C GLY A 161 -12.52 2.11 0.46
N TRP A 162 -13.04 1.11 -0.25
CA TRP A 162 -12.77 0.89 -1.68
C TRP A 162 -13.43 1.92 -2.58
N ASN A 163 -14.72 2.19 -2.38
CA ASN A 163 -15.45 3.24 -3.10
C ASN A 163 -14.81 4.61 -2.87
N ASP A 164 -14.32 4.90 -1.66
CA ASP A 164 -13.60 6.12 -1.36
C ASP A 164 -12.27 6.20 -2.12
N ALA A 165 -11.50 5.11 -2.20
CA ALA A 165 -10.23 5.08 -2.94
C ALA A 165 -10.47 5.20 -4.45
N LEU A 166 -11.45 4.48 -4.99
CA LEU A 166 -11.84 4.56 -6.39
C LEU A 166 -12.41 5.95 -6.73
N ALA A 167 -13.26 6.52 -5.90
CA ALA A 167 -13.78 7.88 -6.06
C ALA A 167 -12.66 8.92 -5.98
N GLN A 168 -11.65 8.73 -5.10
CA GLN A 168 -10.46 9.58 -5.06
C GLN A 168 -9.65 9.49 -6.36
N VAL A 169 -9.48 8.28 -6.91
CA VAL A 169 -8.81 8.05 -8.20
C VAL A 169 -9.58 8.71 -9.33
N VAL A 170 -10.89 8.46 -9.45
CA VAL A 170 -11.76 9.05 -10.47
C VAL A 170 -11.76 10.57 -10.38
N ALA A 171 -11.93 11.14 -9.18
CA ALA A 171 -11.90 12.59 -8.99
C ALA A 171 -10.55 13.21 -9.35
N MET A 172 -9.44 12.51 -9.09
CA MET A 172 -8.11 12.95 -9.49
C MET A 172 -7.93 12.90 -11.01
N LEU A 173 -8.36 11.81 -11.66
CA LEU A 173 -8.29 11.67 -13.12
C LEU A 173 -9.11 12.74 -13.83
N SER A 174 -10.32 13.01 -13.37
CA SER A 174 -11.16 14.08 -13.90
C SER A 174 -10.46 15.44 -13.83
N ARG A 175 -9.76 15.74 -12.72
CA ARG A 175 -9.00 17.00 -12.57
C ARG A 175 -7.80 17.08 -13.51
N GLU A 176 -7.04 16.00 -13.68
CA GLU A 176 -5.88 16.00 -14.59
C GLU A 176 -6.30 16.09 -16.06
N LEU A 177 -7.38 15.39 -16.45
CA LEU A 177 -7.98 15.55 -17.78
C LEU A 177 -8.46 16.98 -18.04
N GLU A 178 -9.02 17.64 -17.03
CA GLU A 178 -9.48 19.02 -17.15
C GLU A 178 -8.33 20.02 -17.28
N LYS A 179 -7.19 19.77 -16.64
CA LYS A 179 -5.97 20.57 -16.85
C LYS A 179 -5.45 20.44 -18.28
N LEU A 180 -5.34 19.20 -18.78
CA LEU A 180 -4.86 18.92 -20.14
C LEU A 180 -5.77 19.52 -21.22
N ARG A 181 -7.07 19.75 -20.94
CA ARG A 181 -8.00 20.41 -21.87
C ARG A 181 -7.87 21.93 -21.91
N ARG A 182 -7.18 22.53 -20.93
CA ARG A 182 -6.99 23.99 -20.81
C ARG A 182 -5.63 24.44 -21.35
N GLU A 183 -4.77 23.49 -21.70
CA GLU A 183 -3.47 23.66 -22.38
C GLU A 183 -3.64 23.40 -23.89
#